data_AF-A0A7S3MSW3-F1
#
_entry.id   AF-A0A7S3MSW3-F1
#
_cell.length_a   1.000
_cell.length_b   1.000
_cell.length_c   1.000
_cell.angle_alpha   90.00
_cell.angle_beta   90.00
_cell.angle_gamma   90.00
#
_symmetry.space_group_name_H-M   'P 1'
#
loop_
_entity.id
_entity.type
_entity.pdbx_description
1 polymer ?
#
loop_
_entity_poly.entity_id
_entity_poly.type
_entity_poly.pdbx_seq_one_letter_code
_entity_poly.pdbx_strand_id
1 'polypeptide(L)'
;SIRQTVEEVVQIQELQAKQKGVEVKLRTQGLGEGLDWLDEKRLQQVVLNYLSNALKFLTKENSKVDILLQKVSSANQDEAKTFLKERVNAFYGRDLMKKSHYHRDPYELFKPATCDKLVLSVLDNGVGIR
;
A
#
# COMPACT_ATOMS: atom_id res chain seq x y z
N SER A 1 5.26 12.14 11.74
CA SER A 1 4.11 11.25 11.99
C SER A 1 4.10 10.17 10.93
N ILE A 2 3.68 8.96 11.26
CA ILE A 2 3.71 7.79 10.35
C ILE A 2 3.15 8.10 8.96
N ARG A 3 2.04 8.85 8.88
CA ARG A 3 1.46 9.27 7.61
C ARG A 3 2.42 10.12 6.79
N GLN A 4 2.98 11.17 7.39
CA GLN A 4 3.92 12.07 6.73
C GLN A 4 5.17 11.32 6.25
N THR A 5 5.70 10.44 7.10
CA THR A 5 6.84 9.58 6.81
C THR A 5 6.61 8.72 5.56
N VAL A 6 5.41 8.17 5.39
CA VAL A 6 5.05 7.39 4.19
C VAL A 6 4.81 8.31 2.99
N GLU A 7 4.14 9.44 3.17
CA GLU A 7 3.92 10.45 2.11
C GLU A 7 5.25 10.90 1.48
N GLU A 8 6.27 11.18 2.29
CA GLU A 8 7.61 11.58 1.82
C GLU A 8 8.27 10.49 0.96
N VAL A 9 8.22 9.23 1.41
CA VAL A 9 8.78 8.10 0.63
C VAL A 9 8.03 7.93 -0.69
N VAL A 10 6.70 8.05 -0.67
CA VAL A 10 5.88 7.93 -1.89
C VAL A 10 6.19 9.06 -2.87
N GLN A 11 6.33 10.30 -2.41
CA GLN A 11 6.66 11.44 -3.26
C GLN A 11 8.00 11.28 -3.98
N ILE A 12 9.03 10.77 -3.28
CA ILE A 12 10.33 10.49 -3.90
C ILE A 12 10.18 9.46 -5.03
N GLN A 13 9.40 8.41 -4.80
CA GLN A 13 9.17 7.35 -5.78
C GLN A 13 8.25 7.79 -6.92
N GLU A 14 7.28 8.66 -6.66
CA GLU A 14 6.38 9.23 -7.66
C GLU A 14 7.15 10.00 -8.73
N LEU A 15 8.18 10.77 -8.34
CA LEU A 15 9.06 11.46 -9.28
C LEU A 15 9.78 10.49 -10.23
N GLN A 16 10.26 9.37 -9.72
CA GLN A 16 10.91 8.32 -10.51
C GLN A 16 9.90 7.57 -11.40
N ALA A 17 8.71 7.30 -10.86
CA ALA A 17 7.62 6.64 -11.56
C ALA A 17 7.11 7.47 -12.74
N LYS A 18 7.01 8.79 -12.57
CA LYS A 18 6.58 9.72 -13.61
C LYS A 18 7.51 9.70 -14.84
N GLN A 19 8.81 9.54 -14.64
CA GLN A 19 9.78 9.39 -15.74
C GLN A 19 9.55 8.11 -16.55
N LYS A 20 8.91 7.09 -15.96
CA LYS A 20 8.54 5.83 -16.60
C LYS A 20 7.10 5.79 -17.11
N GLY A 21 6.35 6.91 -17.01
CA GLY A 21 4.93 6.94 -17.35
C GLY A 21 4.05 6.11 -16.42
N VAL A 22 4.47 5.92 -15.17
CA VAL A 22 3.75 5.19 -14.13
C VAL A 22 3.06 6.18 -13.17
N GLU A 23 1.78 5.98 -12.91
CA GLU A 23 0.99 6.74 -11.92
C GLU A 23 1.07 6.07 -10.55
N VAL A 24 1.50 6.80 -9.51
CA VAL A 24 1.57 6.29 -8.12
C VAL A 24 0.57 7.06 -7.26
N LYS A 25 -0.22 6.38 -6.44
CA LYS A 25 -1.17 7.00 -5.51
C LYS A 25 -1.07 6.40 -4.12
N LEU A 26 -0.94 7.26 -3.12
CA LEU A 26 -1.10 6.87 -1.72
C LEU A 26 -2.56 7.06 -1.27
N ARG A 27 -3.10 6.06 -0.60
CA ARG A 27 -4.43 6.03 0.01
C ARG A 27 -4.27 5.64 1.48
N THR A 28 -4.89 6.40 2.37
CA THR A 28 -4.79 6.18 3.81
C THR A 28 -6.18 6.03 4.43
N GLN A 29 -6.36 5.08 5.35
CA GLN A 29 -7.60 4.91 6.12
C GLN A 29 -7.27 4.71 7.61
N GLY A 30 -7.98 5.45 8.47
CA GLY A 30 -7.86 5.26 9.93
C GLY A 30 -6.48 5.60 10.50
N LEU A 31 -5.61 6.27 9.76
CA LEU A 31 -4.30 6.74 10.23
C LEU A 31 -4.49 8.01 11.08
N GLY A 32 -5.06 7.81 12.27
CA GLY A 32 -5.10 8.82 13.34
C GLY A 32 -4.00 8.60 14.36
N GLU A 33 -4.27 9.00 15.61
CA GLU A 33 -3.38 8.83 16.75
C GLU A 33 -3.17 7.33 17.13
N GLY A 34 -2.13 7.06 17.93
CA GLY A 34 -1.88 5.72 18.49
C GLY A 34 -1.10 4.76 17.57
N LEU A 35 -0.20 5.30 16.75
CA LEU A 35 0.81 4.53 16.00
C LEU A 35 2.24 4.76 16.53
N ASP A 36 2.38 5.33 17.73
CA ASP A 36 3.69 5.70 18.31
C ASP A 36 4.59 4.49 18.62
N TRP A 37 4.00 3.29 18.67
CA TRP A 37 4.71 2.02 18.81
C TRP A 37 5.41 1.56 17.52
N LEU A 38 5.17 2.22 16.40
CA LEU A 38 5.63 1.78 15.08
C LEU A 38 6.97 2.44 14.72
N ASP A 39 7.95 1.62 14.33
CA ASP A 39 9.24 2.12 13.88
C ASP A 39 9.11 2.78 12.50
N GLU A 40 9.20 4.11 12.49
CA GLU A 40 9.09 4.93 11.28
C GLU A 40 10.12 4.54 10.22
N LYS A 41 11.39 4.30 10.61
CA LYS A 41 12.46 3.94 9.66
C LYS A 41 12.22 2.58 9.04
N ARG A 42 11.73 1.63 9.84
CA ARG A 42 11.39 0.30 9.33
C ARG A 42 10.20 0.37 8.36
N LEU A 43 9.19 1.18 8.66
CA LEU A 43 8.08 1.40 7.74
C LEU A 43 8.54 2.05 6.42
N GLN A 44 9.40 3.08 6.49
CA GLN A 44 9.98 3.70 5.29
C GLN A 44 10.68 2.65 4.42
N GLN A 45 11.52 1.81 5.02
CA GLN A 45 12.24 0.75 4.31
C GLN A 45 11.27 -0.23 3.64
N VAL A 46 10.21 -0.64 4.34
CA VAL A 46 9.20 -1.54 3.79
C VAL A 46 8.50 -0.88 2.60
N VAL A 47 7.97 0.34 2.75
CA VAL A 47 7.29 1.07 1.67
C VAL A 47 8.22 1.25 0.47
N LEU A 48 9.47 1.64 0.71
CA LEU A 48 10.47 1.82 -0.33
C LEU A 48 10.73 0.52 -1.10
N ASN A 49 10.87 -0.61 -0.40
CA ASN A 49 11.11 -1.91 -1.01
C ASN A 49 9.93 -2.31 -1.91
N TYR A 50 8.69 -2.19 -1.44
CA TYR A 50 7.52 -2.54 -2.25
C TYR A 50 7.37 -1.64 -3.47
N LEU A 51 7.55 -0.34 -3.31
CA LEU A 51 7.47 0.59 -4.43
C LEU A 51 8.58 0.36 -5.44
N SER A 52 9.81 0.17 -4.97
CA SER A 52 10.94 -0.12 -5.85
C SER A 52 10.70 -1.40 -6.63
N ASN A 53 10.15 -2.44 -5.99
CA ASN A 53 9.78 -3.69 -6.65
C ASN A 53 8.68 -3.45 -7.70
N ALA A 54 7.59 -2.78 -7.34
CA ALA A 54 6.52 -2.46 -8.29
C ALA A 54 7.08 -1.68 -9.50
N LEU A 55 7.81 -0.60 -9.27
CA LEU A 55 8.38 0.25 -10.33
C LEU A 55 9.49 -0.42 -11.15
N LYS A 56 10.12 -1.48 -10.64
CA LYS A 56 11.10 -2.29 -11.38
C LYS A 56 10.42 -3.17 -12.42
N PHE A 57 9.24 -3.72 -12.11
CA PHE A 57 8.55 -4.68 -12.97
C PHE A 57 7.47 -4.04 -13.86
N LEU A 58 7.10 -2.78 -13.61
CA LEU A 58 6.22 -2.01 -14.50
C LEU A 58 7.01 -1.55 -15.73
N THR A 59 6.71 -2.15 -16.88
CA THR A 59 7.43 -1.97 -18.15
C THR A 59 6.63 -1.23 -19.22
N LYS A 60 5.40 -0.78 -18.91
CA LYS A 60 4.49 -0.17 -19.88
C LYS A 60 4.11 1.26 -19.49
N GLU A 61 4.00 2.13 -20.49
CA GLU A 61 3.32 3.41 -20.33
C GLU A 61 1.88 3.18 -19.89
N ASN A 62 1.38 4.01 -18.97
CA ASN A 62 0.06 3.90 -18.30
C ASN A 62 -0.05 2.82 -17.23
N SER A 63 1.08 2.32 -16.73
CA SER A 63 1.11 1.52 -15.51
C SER A 63 0.68 2.36 -14.30
N LYS A 64 0.09 1.70 -13.30
CA LYS A 64 -0.47 2.32 -12.10
C LYS A 64 -0.04 1.53 -10.86
N VAL A 65 0.17 2.25 -9.76
CA VAL A 65 0.43 1.70 -8.44
C VAL A 65 -0.42 2.44 -7.40
N ASP A 66 -1.30 1.72 -6.71
CA ASP A 66 -2.05 2.23 -5.55
C ASP A 66 -1.46 1.62 -4.28
N ILE A 67 -0.98 2.47 -3.37
CA ILE A 67 -0.50 2.11 -2.05
C ILE A 67 -1.61 2.40 -1.05
N LEU A 68 -2.00 1.40 -0.29
CA LEU A 68 -3.04 1.52 0.73
C LEU A 68 -2.44 1.29 2.10
N LEU A 69 -2.62 2.26 2.98
CA LEU A 69 -2.15 2.19 4.35
C LEU A 69 -3.34 2.32 5.30
N GLN A 70 -3.58 1.28 6.11
CA GLN A 70 -4.77 1.18 6.94
C GLN A 70 -4.42 0.80 8.37
N LYS A 71 -4.99 1.52 9.34
CA LYS A 71 -4.98 1.09 10.74
C LYS A 71 -6.16 0.15 10.96
N VAL A 72 -5.89 -1.09 11.31
CA VAL A 72 -6.86 -2.17 11.50
C VAL A 72 -6.86 -2.63 12.96
N SER A 73 -7.97 -2.42 13.64
CA SER A 73 -8.26 -2.91 14.98
C SER A 73 -9.39 -3.94 14.94
N SER A 74 -9.66 -4.59 16.06
CA SER A 74 -10.83 -5.47 16.19
C SER A 74 -12.16 -4.74 15.93
N ALA A 75 -12.21 -3.43 16.20
CA ALA A 75 -13.42 -2.63 16.08
C ALA A 75 -13.73 -2.19 14.63
N ASN A 76 -12.72 -2.06 13.77
CA ASN A 76 -12.88 -1.55 12.39
C ASN A 76 -12.52 -2.58 11.31
N GLN A 77 -12.37 -3.86 11.69
CA GLN A 77 -11.87 -4.89 10.80
C GLN A 77 -12.71 -5.04 9.52
N ASP A 78 -14.04 -4.96 9.63
CA ASP A 78 -14.94 -5.11 8.49
C ASP A 78 -14.99 -3.85 7.61
N GLU A 79 -14.79 -2.67 8.20
CA GLU A 79 -14.62 -1.42 7.46
C GLU A 79 -13.34 -1.45 6.62
N ALA A 80 -12.22 -1.88 7.22
CA ALA A 80 -10.94 -2.02 6.54
C ALA A 80 -11.01 -3.02 5.36
N LYS A 81 -11.68 -4.17 5.57
CA LYS A 81 -11.95 -5.13 4.48
C LYS A 81 -12.79 -4.52 3.37
N THR A 82 -13.83 -3.77 3.72
CA THR A 82 -14.74 -3.14 2.75
C THR A 82 -14.01 -2.10 1.92
N PHE A 83 -13.25 -1.21 2.58
CA PHE A 83 -12.42 -0.21 1.91
C PHE A 83 -11.41 -0.86 0.95
N LEU A 84 -10.70 -1.91 1.41
CA LEU A 84 -9.77 -2.63 0.54
C LEU A 84 -10.48 -3.23 -0.68
N LYS A 85 -11.63 -3.88 -0.48
CA LYS A 85 -12.43 -4.47 -1.56
C LYS A 85 -12.88 -3.42 -2.57
N GLU A 86 -13.36 -2.26 -2.11
CA GLU A 86 -13.75 -1.16 -2.98
C GLU A 86 -12.57 -0.61 -3.78
N ARG A 87 -11.39 -0.50 -3.17
CA ARG A 87 -10.19 -0.01 -3.86
C ARG A 87 -9.67 -1.01 -4.88
N VAL A 88 -9.62 -2.30 -4.54
CA VAL A 88 -9.28 -3.36 -5.49
C VAL A 88 -10.25 -3.35 -6.68
N ASN A 89 -11.56 -3.25 -6.43
CA ASN A 89 -12.57 -3.17 -7.48
C ASN A 89 -12.43 -1.91 -8.35
N ALA A 90 -12.11 -0.76 -7.75
CA ALA A 90 -11.89 0.47 -8.48
C ALA A 90 -10.59 0.44 -9.31
N PHE A 91 -9.56 -0.25 -8.81
CA PHE A 91 -8.25 -0.32 -9.44
C PHE A 91 -8.21 -1.28 -10.64
N TYR A 92 -8.73 -2.50 -10.47
CA TYR A 92 -8.72 -3.51 -11.54
C TYR A 92 -10.03 -3.52 -12.37
N GLY A 93 -11.11 -2.89 -11.89
CA GLY A 93 -12.45 -3.08 -12.46
C GLY A 93 -13.10 -4.40 -12.00
N ARG A 94 -14.43 -4.50 -12.15
CA ARG A 94 -15.22 -5.64 -11.63
C ARG A 94 -14.84 -7.02 -12.22
N ASP A 95 -14.17 -7.06 -13.39
CA ASP A 95 -13.89 -8.30 -14.14
C ASP A 95 -12.47 -8.87 -13.99
N LEU A 96 -11.49 -8.10 -13.49
CA LEU A 96 -10.08 -8.51 -13.48
C LEU A 96 -9.59 -9.17 -12.18
N MET A 97 -10.46 -9.36 -11.18
CA MET A 97 -10.19 -10.13 -9.96
C MET A 97 -9.72 -11.57 -10.24
N LYS A 98 -9.96 -12.10 -11.46
CA LYS A 98 -9.49 -13.43 -11.89
C LYS A 98 -8.01 -13.47 -12.34
N LYS A 99 -7.36 -12.32 -12.56
CA LYS A 99 -5.98 -12.24 -13.12
C LYS A 99 -5.01 -11.31 -12.38
N SER A 100 -5.47 -10.51 -11.41
CA SER A 100 -4.59 -9.63 -10.65
C SER A 100 -3.76 -10.42 -9.63
N HIS A 101 -2.44 -10.39 -9.77
CA HIS A 101 -1.50 -10.88 -8.76
C HIS A 101 -1.61 -9.99 -7.52
N TYR A 102 -2.39 -10.44 -6.55
CA TYR A 102 -2.65 -9.74 -5.30
C TYR A 102 -1.55 -10.12 -4.29
N HIS A 103 -0.60 -9.22 -4.04
CA HIS A 103 0.34 -9.37 -2.92
C HIS A 103 -0.22 -8.64 -1.69
N ARG A 104 -1.02 -9.38 -0.93
CA ARG A 104 -1.26 -9.04 0.47
C ARG A 104 -0.17 -9.68 1.28
N ASP A 105 0.93 -8.97 1.46
CA ASP A 105 1.79 -9.21 2.61
C ASP A 105 1.21 -8.40 3.77
N PRO A 106 0.41 -9.00 4.67
CA PRO A 106 0.10 -8.35 5.92
C PRO A 106 1.41 -8.28 6.70
N TYR A 107 2.12 -7.16 6.59
CA TYR A 107 3.11 -6.85 7.58
C TYR A 107 2.38 -6.62 8.90
N GLU A 108 2.28 -7.67 9.70
CA GLU A 108 2.09 -7.54 11.13
C GLU A 108 3.39 -6.98 11.69
N LEU A 109 3.63 -5.68 11.44
CA LEU A 109 4.94 -5.07 11.70
C LEU A 109 5.34 -5.18 13.17
N PHE A 110 4.38 -5.20 14.11
CA PHE A 110 4.59 -5.63 15.49
C PHE A 110 3.29 -6.17 16.09
N LYS A 111 3.37 -7.22 16.90
CA LYS A 111 2.23 -7.81 17.66
C LYS A 111 2.48 -7.64 19.17
N PRO A 112 1.84 -6.67 19.83
CA PRO A 112 1.25 -6.91 21.13
C PRO A 112 -0.12 -7.57 20.88
N ALA A 113 -0.47 -8.60 21.66
CA ALA A 113 -1.61 -9.49 21.42
C ALA A 113 -3.01 -8.83 21.43
N THR A 114 -3.09 -7.51 21.63
CA THR A 114 -4.32 -6.74 21.84
C THR A 114 -4.36 -5.39 21.10
N CYS A 115 -3.36 -5.06 20.28
CA CYS A 115 -3.22 -3.71 19.71
C CYS A 115 -3.61 -3.61 18.23
N ASP A 116 -3.96 -2.39 17.84
CA ASP A 116 -4.16 -1.96 16.46
C ASP A 116 -3.00 -2.43 15.57
N LYS A 117 -3.32 -2.83 14.34
CA LYS A 117 -2.35 -3.26 13.32
C LYS A 117 -2.26 -2.22 12.24
N LEU A 118 -1.08 -2.04 11.67
CA LEU A 118 -0.91 -1.27 10.44
C LEU A 118 -0.83 -2.25 9.27
N VAL A 119 -1.73 -2.13 8.30
CA VAL A 119 -1.75 -2.94 7.09
C VAL A 119 -1.34 -2.07 5.90
N LEU A 120 -0.25 -2.46 5.26
CA LEU A 120 0.18 -1.94 3.97
C LEU A 120 -0.31 -2.89 2.87
N SER A 121 -0.88 -2.35 1.80
CA SER A 121 -1.20 -3.11 0.59
C SER A 121 -0.73 -2.32 -0.62
N VAL A 122 -0.12 -3.00 -1.58
CA VAL A 122 0.33 -2.39 -2.83
C VAL A 122 -0.41 -3.09 -3.96
N LEU A 123 -1.13 -2.30 -4.74
CA LEU A 123 -1.83 -2.75 -5.94
C LEU A 123 -1.08 -2.20 -7.13
N ASP A 124 -0.71 -3.05 -8.08
CA ASP A 124 -0.14 -2.65 -9.34
C ASP A 124 -0.83 -3.36 -10.50
N ASN A 125 -0.81 -2.73 -11.68
CA ASN A 125 -1.38 -3.31 -12.91
C ASN A 125 -0.30 -3.92 -13.83
N GLY A 126 0.89 -4.20 -13.29
CA GLY A 126 2.02 -4.77 -14.02
C GLY A 126 1.93 -6.29 -14.19
N VAL A 127 2.89 -6.84 -14.92
CA VAL A 127 3.07 -8.30 -15.05
C VAL A 127 3.82 -8.81 -13.82
N GLY A 128 3.24 -8.66 -12.62
CA GLY A 128 3.61 -9.31 -11.36
C GLY A 128 5.04 -9.09 -10.83
N ILE A 129 5.15 -8.74 -9.55
CA ILE A 129 6.35 -9.02 -8.75
C ILE A 129 6.54 -10.55 -8.78
N ARG A 130 7.65 -11.03 -9.37
CA ARG A 130 8.05 -12.44 -9.33
C ARG A 130 9.04 -12.68 -8.20
#